data_AF-A0A519KRZ9-F1
#
_entry.id   AF-A0A519KRZ9-F1
#
_cell.length_a   1.000
_cell.length_b   1.000
_cell.length_c   1.000
_cell.angle_alpha   90.00
_cell.angle_beta   90.00
_cell.angle_gamma   90.00
#
_symmetry.space_group_name_H-M   'P 1'
#
loop_
_entity.id
_entity.type
_entity.pdbx_description
1 polymer ?
#
loop_
_entity_poly.entity_id
_entity_poly.type
_entity_poly.pdbx_seq_one_letter_code
_entity_poly.pdbx_strand_id
1 'polypeptide(L)'
;YGEAPPGMPVDAKYNDWLMHAWLQVGDQALMGADMPPEFAPNIDKPKNGFDVTVHCSEPAESQRVFEALSEGGTVMMPFAATFWSRGYGSFVDKFGVPWMINTDGDPE
;
A
#
# COMPACT_ATOMS: atom_id res chain seq x y z
N TYR A 1 10.50 -17.78 -0.91
CA TYR A 1 9.85 -18.53 -1.98
C TYR A 1 9.85 -20.02 -1.64
N GLY A 2 9.88 -20.40 -0.36
CA GLY A 2 9.88 -21.80 0.07
C GLY A 2 8.57 -22.53 -0.21
N GLU A 3 7.48 -21.79 -0.42
CA GLU A 3 6.16 -22.31 -0.81
C GLU A 3 5.98 -22.42 -2.34
N ALA A 4 7.05 -22.27 -3.13
CA ALA A 4 6.98 -22.42 -4.58
C ALA A 4 6.52 -23.84 -4.99
N PRO A 5 5.87 -23.98 -6.15
CA PRO A 5 5.44 -25.28 -6.66
C PRO A 5 6.59 -26.30 -6.72
N PRO A 6 6.32 -27.60 -6.44
CA PRO A 6 7.33 -28.64 -6.51
C PRO A 6 8.07 -28.66 -7.87
N GLY A 7 9.39 -28.75 -7.82
CA GLY A 7 10.24 -28.80 -9.02
C GLY A 7 10.64 -27.44 -9.60
N MET A 8 10.15 -26.32 -9.04
CA MET A 8 10.66 -25.00 -9.38
C MET A 8 12.05 -24.79 -8.75
N PRO A 9 13.08 -24.41 -9.53
CA PRO A 9 14.39 -24.11 -8.98
C PRO A 9 14.32 -22.79 -8.19
N VAL A 10 14.45 -22.88 -6.88
CA VAL A 10 14.50 -21.73 -5.96
C VAL A 10 15.84 -21.75 -5.23
N ASP A 11 16.56 -20.61 -5.25
CA ASP A 11 17.77 -20.43 -4.44
C ASP A 11 17.37 -20.41 -2.95
N ALA A 12 18.06 -21.22 -2.14
CA ALA A 12 17.78 -21.37 -0.72
C ALA A 12 17.81 -20.03 0.04
N LYS A 13 18.58 -19.04 -0.42
CA LYS A 13 18.64 -17.70 0.20
C LYS A 13 17.31 -16.94 0.14
N TYR A 14 16.42 -17.34 -0.77
CA TYR A 14 15.10 -16.74 -0.90
C TYR A 14 14.03 -17.53 -0.16
N ASN A 15 14.32 -18.62 0.57
CA ASN A 15 13.29 -19.51 1.14
C ASN A 15 12.23 -18.76 1.96
N ASP A 16 12.62 -17.79 2.79
CA ASP A 16 11.70 -17.07 3.67
C ASP A 16 10.97 -15.90 2.99
N TRP A 17 11.20 -15.67 1.70
CA TRP A 17 10.60 -14.54 0.96
C TRP A 17 9.20 -14.87 0.43
N LEU A 18 8.35 -13.87 0.23
CA LEU A 18 7.04 -14.00 -0.39
C LEU A 18 7.15 -13.96 -1.92
N MET A 19 6.86 -15.08 -2.59
CA MET A 19 6.93 -15.15 -4.06
C MET A 19 5.71 -14.50 -4.71
N HIS A 20 4.55 -14.63 -4.07
CA HIS A 20 3.30 -14.06 -4.53
C HIS A 20 2.36 -13.90 -3.35
N ALA A 21 1.94 -12.66 -3.09
CA ALA A 21 0.90 -12.31 -2.15
C ALA A 21 -0.31 -11.76 -2.92
N TRP A 22 -1.50 -12.24 -2.54
CA TRP A 22 -2.78 -11.70 -3.00
C TRP A 22 -3.57 -11.25 -1.78
N LEU A 23 -3.69 -9.93 -1.60
CA LEU A 23 -4.45 -9.33 -0.51
C LEU A 23 -5.79 -8.83 -1.04
N GLN A 24 -6.86 -9.57 -0.76
CA GLN A 24 -8.22 -9.20 -1.13
C GLN A 24 -8.77 -8.14 -0.16
N VAL A 25 -9.31 -7.05 -0.70
CA VAL A 25 -9.97 -5.97 0.04
C VAL A 25 -11.28 -5.64 -0.66
N GLY A 26 -12.40 -6.10 -0.10
CA GLY A 26 -13.71 -5.98 -0.76
C GLY A 26 -13.71 -6.68 -2.12
N ASP A 27 -14.02 -5.94 -3.18
CA ASP A 27 -14.01 -6.38 -4.58
C ASP A 27 -12.67 -6.12 -5.30
N GLN A 28 -11.69 -5.52 -4.62
CA GLN A 28 -10.37 -5.22 -5.14
C GLN A 28 -9.29 -6.12 -4.53
N ALA A 29 -8.12 -6.15 -5.15
CA ALA A 29 -6.96 -6.83 -4.60
C ALA A 29 -5.67 -6.04 -4.81
N LEU A 30 -4.78 -6.13 -3.82
CA LEU A 30 -3.39 -5.73 -3.95
C LEU A 30 -2.54 -6.99 -4.09
N MET A 31 -1.62 -6.96 -5.05
CA MET A 31 -0.64 -8.03 -5.23
C MET A 31 0.75 -7.54 -4.86
N GLY A 32 1.57 -8.44 -4.33
CA GLY A 32 2.94 -8.13 -3.94
C GLY A 32 3.84 -9.35 -3.97
N ALA A 33 5.15 -9.09 -3.98
CA ALA A 33 6.19 -10.10 -3.83
C ALA A 33 7.45 -9.42 -3.27
N ASP A 34 8.23 -10.16 -2.50
CA ASP A 34 9.62 -9.77 -2.25
C ASP A 34 10.40 -9.92 -3.55
N MET A 35 11.24 -8.94 -3.89
CA MET A 35 11.94 -8.91 -5.18
C MET A 35 13.44 -8.71 -4.99
N PRO A 36 14.28 -9.59 -5.57
CA PRO A 36 15.73 -9.39 -5.55
C PRO A 36 16.13 -8.11 -6.28
N PRO A 37 17.15 -7.35 -5.81
CA PRO A 37 17.61 -6.13 -6.48
C PRO A 37 18.05 -6.34 -7.93
N GLU A 38 18.51 -7.55 -8.27
CA GLU A 38 18.85 -7.98 -9.64
C GLU A 38 17.65 -7.90 -10.62
N PHE A 39 16.42 -8.08 -10.13
CA PHE A 39 15.19 -7.92 -10.91
C PHE A 39 14.48 -6.58 -10.64
N ALA A 40 14.84 -5.88 -9.55
CA ALA A 40 14.27 -4.61 -9.14
C ALA A 40 15.37 -3.61 -8.73
N PRO A 41 16.14 -3.05 -9.69
CA PRO A 41 17.36 -2.28 -9.42
C PRO A 41 17.16 -0.94 -8.70
N ASN A 42 15.91 -0.53 -8.45
CA ASN A 42 15.57 0.70 -7.72
C ASN A 42 14.64 0.40 -6.53
N ILE A 43 14.63 -0.83 -6.02
CA ILE A 43 13.71 -1.25 -4.95
C ILE A 43 13.88 -0.44 -3.66
N ASP A 44 15.08 0.05 -3.40
CA ASP A 44 15.47 0.88 -2.26
C ASP A 44 15.18 2.38 -2.44
N LYS A 45 14.94 2.83 -3.68
CA LYS A 45 14.60 4.23 -3.94
C LYS A 45 13.16 4.54 -3.54
N PRO A 46 12.87 5.80 -3.14
CA PRO A 46 11.50 6.26 -2.95
C PRO A 46 10.66 5.95 -4.18
N LYS A 47 9.49 5.36 -3.94
CA LYS A 47 8.53 5.08 -5.01
C LYS A 47 8.00 6.41 -5.54
N ASN A 48 7.86 6.51 -6.86
CA ASN A 48 7.38 7.71 -7.53
C ASN A 48 6.49 7.36 -8.73
N GLY A 49 5.68 8.33 -9.16
CA GLY A 49 4.80 8.18 -10.32
C GLY A 49 3.53 7.35 -10.08
N PHE A 50 3.26 6.94 -8.83
CA PHE A 50 2.01 6.31 -8.43
C PHE A 50 1.74 6.53 -6.94
N ASP A 51 0.46 6.36 -6.57
CA ASP A 51 -0.03 6.28 -5.20
C ASP A 51 -1.06 5.14 -5.14
N VAL A 52 -1.06 4.37 -4.06
CA VAL A 52 -2.17 3.43 -3.79
C VAL A 52 -3.29 4.21 -3.12
N THR A 53 -4.49 4.17 -3.70
CA THR A 53 -5.62 4.94 -3.20
C THR A 53 -6.67 4.03 -2.59
N VAL A 54 -7.13 4.38 -1.38
CA VAL A 54 -8.27 3.73 -0.73
C VAL A 54 -9.41 4.72 -0.61
N HIS A 55 -10.57 4.31 -1.11
CA HIS A 55 -11.81 5.06 -1.01
C HIS A 55 -12.69 4.42 0.05
N CYS A 56 -13.28 5.23 0.92
CA CYS A 56 -14.32 4.79 1.85
C CYS A 56 -15.50 5.76 1.80
N SER A 57 -16.70 5.29 2.14
CA SER A 57 -17.91 6.12 2.04
C SER A 57 -18.11 7.06 3.24
N GLU A 58 -17.46 6.80 4.37
CA GLU A 58 -17.65 7.55 5.61
C GLU A 58 -16.33 8.14 6.15
N PRO A 59 -16.30 9.43 6.56
CA PRO A 59 -15.07 10.08 7.03
C PRO A 59 -14.42 9.35 8.21
N ALA A 60 -15.22 8.77 9.11
CA ALA A 60 -14.72 8.05 10.28
C ALA A 60 -13.95 6.78 9.88
N GLU A 61 -14.40 6.08 8.83
CA GLU A 61 -13.73 4.89 8.33
C GLU A 61 -12.46 5.28 7.57
N SER A 62 -12.52 6.31 6.72
CA SER A 62 -11.35 6.87 6.05
C SER A 62 -10.28 7.30 7.07
N GLN A 63 -10.67 7.96 8.17
CA GLN A 63 -9.75 8.35 9.23
C GLN A 63 -9.12 7.13 9.91
N ARG A 64 -9.91 6.10 10.24
CA ARG A 64 -9.40 4.86 10.83
C ARG A 64 -8.37 4.18 9.93
N VAL A 65 -8.63 4.11 8.63
CA VAL A 65 -7.70 3.53 7.65
C VAL A 65 -6.43 4.37 7.53
N PHE A 66 -6.57 5.70 7.46
CA PHE A 66 -5.44 6.63 7.42
C PHE A 66 -4.52 6.44 8.64
N GLU A 67 -5.09 6.43 9.85
CA GLU A 67 -4.31 6.29 11.09
C GLU A 67 -3.59 4.93 11.15
N ALA A 68 -4.27 3.85 10.77
CA ALA A 68 -3.67 2.51 10.80
C ALA A 68 -2.55 2.32 9.77
N LEU A 69 -2.72 2.82 8.54
CA LEU A 69 -1.74 2.63 7.47
C LEU A 69 -0.57 3.62 7.54
N SER A 70 -0.79 4.82 8.12
CA SER A 70 0.27 5.81 8.30
C SER A 70 1.15 5.55 9.51
N GLU A 71 0.81 4.58 10.37
CA GLU A 71 1.58 4.25 11.57
C GLU A 71 3.03 3.86 11.22
N GLY A 72 3.99 4.60 11.80
CA GLY A 72 5.42 4.41 11.53
C GLY A 72 5.88 4.90 10.14
N GLY A 73 4.98 5.49 9.36
CA GLY A 73 5.26 6.12 8.08
C GLY A 73 5.57 7.62 8.21
N THR A 74 5.50 8.32 7.08
CA THR A 74 5.65 9.77 6.97
C THR A 74 4.36 10.37 6.43
N VAL A 75 3.64 11.11 7.27
CA VAL A 75 2.44 11.85 6.86
C VAL A 75 2.86 13.02 5.99
N MET A 76 2.33 13.06 4.76
CA MET A 76 2.59 14.13 3.78
C MET A 76 1.48 15.19 3.85
N MET A 77 0.23 14.76 3.96
CA MET A 77 -0.93 15.59 4.20
C MET A 77 -1.78 14.94 5.31
N PRO A 78 -1.90 15.59 6.49
CA PRO A 78 -2.77 15.11 7.55
C PRO A 78 -4.22 14.94 7.08
N PHE A 79 -4.91 13.94 7.60
CA PHE A 79 -6.30 13.68 7.24
C PHE A 79 -7.21 14.85 7.66
N ALA A 80 -7.86 15.47 6.68
CA ALA A 80 -8.77 16.59 6.89
C ALA A 80 -9.74 16.70 5.70
N ALA A 81 -10.85 17.44 5.87
CA ALA A 81 -11.71 17.79 4.75
C ALA A 81 -10.99 18.71 3.75
N THR A 82 -11.30 18.56 2.46
CA THR A 82 -10.78 19.38 1.36
C THR A 82 -11.92 19.92 0.51
N PHE A 83 -11.62 20.74 -0.52
CA PHE A 83 -12.66 21.29 -1.39
C PHE A 83 -13.39 20.25 -2.25
N TRP A 84 -12.87 19.01 -2.33
CA TRP A 84 -13.42 17.94 -3.18
C TRP A 84 -13.75 16.67 -2.40
N SER A 85 -13.51 16.63 -1.08
CA SER A 85 -13.66 15.43 -0.27
C SER A 85 -14.02 15.78 1.16
N ARG A 86 -14.96 15.01 1.73
CA ARG A 86 -15.33 15.09 3.15
C ARG A 86 -14.17 14.68 4.07
N GLY A 87 -13.14 14.00 3.54
CA GLY A 87 -11.93 13.64 4.27
C GLY A 87 -10.88 13.06 3.34
N TYR A 88 -9.72 13.70 3.29
CA TYR A 88 -8.58 13.30 2.47
C TYR A 88 -7.28 13.40 3.27
N GLY A 89 -6.37 12.46 3.06
CA GLY A 89 -5.01 12.53 3.58
C GLY A 89 -4.06 11.70 2.73
N SER A 90 -2.76 12.00 2.83
CA SER A 90 -1.72 11.25 2.14
C SER A 90 -0.49 11.04 3.02
N PHE A 91 0.16 9.90 2.80
CA PHE A 91 1.35 9.50 3.56
C PHE A 91 2.19 8.52 2.74
N VAL A 92 3.43 8.32 3.17
CA VAL A 92 4.24 7.18 2.77
C VAL A 92 4.27 6.22 3.95
N ASP A 93 3.88 4.96 3.77
CA ASP A 93 3.86 3.99 4.88
C ASP A 93 5.28 3.59 5.32
N LYS A 94 5.39 2.81 6.40
CA LYS A 94 6.68 2.34 6.93
C LYS A 94 7.46 1.43 5.97
N PHE A 95 6.84 0.95 4.89
CA PHE A 95 7.45 0.13 3.85
C PHE A 95 7.86 0.95 2.62
N GLY A 96 7.59 2.26 2.61
CA GLY A 96 7.94 3.18 1.54
C GLY A 96 6.91 3.27 0.41
N VAL A 97 5.68 2.78 0.63
CA VAL A 97 4.59 2.87 -0.37
C VAL A 97 3.83 4.19 -0.16
N PRO A 98 3.64 5.00 -1.22
CA PRO A 98 2.82 6.21 -1.16
C PRO A 98 1.33 5.86 -1.23
N TRP A 99 0.55 6.47 -0.33
CA TRP A 99 -0.88 6.24 -0.16
C TRP A 99 -1.68 7.53 -0.16
N MET A 100 -2.89 7.43 -0.71
CA MET A 100 -3.95 8.43 -0.59
C MET A 100 -5.20 7.77 0.00
N ILE A 101 -5.80 8.41 1.01
CA ILE A 101 -7.08 7.97 1.58
C ILE A 101 -8.10 9.04 1.28
N ASN A 102 -9.21 8.65 0.66
CA ASN A 102 -10.27 9.56 0.27
C ASN A 102 -11.63 9.10 0.82
N THR A 103 -12.44 10.06 1.24
CA THR A 103 -13.85 9.83 1.54
C THR A 103 -14.69 10.16 0.32
N ASP A 104 -15.53 9.23 -0.12
CA ASP A 104 -16.42 9.42 -1.25
C ASP A 104 -17.61 10.33 -0.92
N GLY A 105 -18.16 10.96 -1.96
CA GLY A 105 -19.25 11.92 -1.88
C GLY A 105 -18.78 13.36 -1.85
N ASP A 106 -19.64 14.26 -2.33
CA ASP A 106 -19.36 15.69 -2.35
C ASP A 106 -19.24 16.22 -0.91
N PRO A 107 -18.33 17.19 -0.66
CA PRO A 107 -18.35 17.92 0.60
C PRO A 107 -19.66 18.72 0.68
N GLU A 108 -20.53 18.36 1.63
CA GLU A 108 -21.73 19.14 1.98
C GLU A 108 -21.40 20.51 2.57
#